data_AF-A0A850GFN6-F1
#
_entry.id   AF-A0A850GFN6-F1
#
_cell.length_a   1.000
_cell.length_b   1.000
_cell.length_c   1.000
_cell.angle_alpha   90.00
_cell.angle_beta   90.00
_cell.angle_gamma   90.00
#
_symmetry.space_group_name_H-M   'P 1'
#
loop_
_entity.id
_entity.type
_entity.pdbx_description
1 polymer ?
#
loop_
_entity_poly.entity_id
_entity_poly.type
_entity_poly.pdbx_seq_one_letter_code
_entity_poly.pdbx_strand_id
1 'polypeptide(L)'
;MLALLTVLGSPDSWCLRVAYSSALALFGIGCEGRTAPTYDEGVGFGETADEAESGGSEAESTEDEGSGESGGSLDCKAVVDHLEVIETSDRASVACVQEVLGDLTVGPTTTLSDLELLSNLRHVGGSLTIVGNLELSSLSGLEQLEHVSWLHIRRNHQLTDLHGLGGLVWIDEITISNNDALVELAGLPDGLSPSRVEVSGNDVLPSLVGLPKLIAAGGPLELVVADNDALGGLAGLSACCAEQLVGVEIARNATLEDLGGLESFAELDSLRLIDNMNLVDLAGIDNVARIGELEIGFDHCSGQVSALVSLDGAQAVTTIDTLRIWWAASLTSLDGLAGLSDLSTLEIANNELLNWSEVLGLADQSGPSLIDACGGIDGPACDPDPCPTF
;
A
#
# COMPACT_ATOMS: atom_id res chain seq x y z
N MET A 1 -51.57 -14.88 -6.77
CA MET A 1 -51.87 -13.46 -7.02
C MET A 1 -50.52 -12.82 -7.31
N LEU A 2 -50.22 -12.63 -8.60
CA LEU A 2 -48.98 -12.00 -9.07
C LEU A 2 -48.97 -10.53 -8.65
N ALA A 3 -47.84 -10.04 -8.16
CA ALA A 3 -47.50 -8.62 -8.21
C ALA A 3 -46.02 -8.49 -8.58
N LEU A 4 -45.79 -8.13 -9.84
CA LEU A 4 -44.57 -7.54 -10.36
C LEU A 4 -44.31 -6.21 -9.63
N LEU A 5 -43.06 -5.94 -9.24
CA LEU A 5 -42.59 -4.59 -8.99
C LEU A 5 -41.18 -4.46 -9.55
N THR A 6 -41.12 -3.80 -10.71
CA THR A 6 -39.94 -3.23 -11.36
C THR A 6 -39.38 -2.10 -10.50
N VAL A 7 -38.07 -2.11 -10.25
CA VAL A 7 -37.32 -0.94 -9.74
C VAL A 7 -36.23 -0.60 -10.75
N LEU A 8 -36.31 0.62 -11.27
CA LEU A 8 -35.32 1.27 -12.12
C LEU A 8 -34.38 2.11 -11.23
N GLY A 9 -33.06 1.95 -11.42
CA GLY A 9 -32.03 2.99 -11.31
C GLY A 9 -31.64 3.55 -9.94
N SER A 10 -30.50 3.10 -9.42
CA SER A 10 -29.24 3.86 -9.14
C SER A 10 -28.48 3.23 -7.96
N PRO A 11 -27.17 2.93 -8.05
CA PRO A 11 -26.41 2.30 -6.98
C PRO A 11 -25.87 3.40 -6.07
N ASP A 12 -26.19 3.35 -4.79
CA ASP A 12 -25.39 3.85 -3.67
C ASP A 12 -26.15 3.57 -2.38
N SER A 13 -25.45 3.12 -1.35
CA SER A 13 -25.92 2.67 -0.02
C SER A 13 -26.30 1.19 0.12
N TRP A 14 -25.31 0.36 0.45
CA TRP A 14 -25.53 -0.93 1.10
C TRP A 14 -24.80 -0.95 2.45
N CYS A 15 -25.50 -0.51 3.50
CA CYS A 15 -25.20 -0.87 4.88
C CYS A 15 -26.47 -1.44 5.50
N LEU A 16 -26.55 -2.78 5.63
CA LEU A 16 -27.10 -3.48 6.79
C LEU A 16 -27.19 -5.00 6.54
N ARG A 17 -26.49 -5.77 7.38
CA ARG A 17 -27.09 -6.95 8.00
C ARG A 17 -26.90 -6.90 9.52
N VAL A 18 -28.04 -7.00 10.19
CA VAL A 18 -28.25 -7.04 11.63
C VAL A 18 -27.84 -8.42 12.16
N ALA A 19 -27.01 -8.44 13.22
CA ALA A 19 -27.00 -9.53 14.19
C ALA A 19 -27.66 -9.03 15.49
N TYR A 20 -28.77 -9.65 15.85
CA TYR A 20 -29.50 -9.41 17.10
C TYR A 20 -28.78 -10.11 18.27
N SER A 21 -28.34 -9.37 19.29
CA SER A 21 -28.81 -9.56 20.68
C SER A 21 -28.25 -8.50 21.65
N SER A 22 -29.16 -7.63 22.11
CA SER A 22 -29.24 -7.01 23.44
C SER A 22 -28.07 -6.15 23.97
N ALA A 23 -28.10 -4.84 23.72
CA ALA A 23 -28.40 -3.79 24.70
C ALA A 23 -28.32 -2.41 24.03
N LEU A 24 -29.27 -1.54 24.38
CA LEU A 24 -29.56 -0.26 23.73
C LEU A 24 -28.67 0.85 24.33
N ALA A 25 -27.79 1.47 23.53
CA ALA A 25 -27.27 2.81 23.77
C ALA A 25 -27.03 3.49 22.41
N LEU A 26 -27.97 4.37 22.02
CA LEU A 26 -27.86 5.24 20.85
C LEU A 26 -26.99 6.44 21.23
N PHE A 27 -25.76 6.50 20.73
CA PHE A 27 -25.06 7.74 20.49
C PHE A 27 -24.86 7.88 18.98
N GLY A 28 -25.47 8.93 18.40
CA GLY A 28 -25.25 9.30 17.02
C GLY A 28 -23.90 10.01 16.91
N ILE A 29 -23.01 9.48 16.08
CA ILE A 29 -21.81 10.17 15.61
C ILE A 29 -21.99 10.30 14.10
N GLY A 30 -21.97 11.54 13.61
CA GLY A 30 -22.00 11.84 12.19
C GLY A 30 -20.64 11.55 11.57
N CYS A 31 -20.62 10.80 10.48
CA CYS A 31 -19.44 10.68 9.63
C CYS A 31 -19.37 11.91 8.72
N GLU A 32 -18.50 12.86 9.04
CA GLU A 32 -18.00 13.82 8.04
C GLU A 32 -16.80 13.16 7.35
N GLY A 33 -16.91 13.03 6.02
CA GLY A 33 -15.84 12.51 5.18
C GLY A 33 -14.59 13.38 5.31
N ARG A 34 -13.49 12.76 5.73
CA ARG A 34 -12.15 13.34 5.63
C ARG A 34 -11.46 12.75 4.42
N THR A 35 -11.08 13.63 3.51
CA THR A 35 -10.20 13.35 2.38
C THR A 35 -8.80 13.00 2.90
N ALA A 36 -8.16 12.02 2.26
CA ALA A 36 -6.77 11.62 2.51
C ALA A 36 -5.82 12.84 2.46
N PRO A 37 -4.83 12.95 3.36
CA PRO A 37 -3.76 13.91 3.19
C PRO A 37 -2.82 13.44 2.07
N THR A 38 -2.41 14.38 1.23
CA THR A 38 -1.48 14.20 0.11
C THR A 38 -0.10 13.78 0.58
N TYR A 39 0.60 13.02 -0.28
CA TYR A 39 2.03 12.72 -0.24
C TYR A 39 2.84 13.92 0.28
N ASP A 40 3.52 13.75 1.42
CA ASP A 40 4.52 14.69 1.93
C ASP A 40 5.91 14.08 1.77
N GLU A 41 6.67 14.65 0.84
CA GLU A 41 8.08 14.36 0.68
C GLU A 41 8.87 14.90 1.88
N GLY A 42 9.79 14.06 2.37
CA GLY A 42 10.98 14.51 3.08
C GLY A 42 10.79 15.37 4.31
N VAL A 43 10.74 14.73 5.50
CA VAL A 43 11.41 15.35 6.65
C VAL A 43 12.91 15.21 6.39
N GLY A 44 13.48 16.18 5.68
CA GLY A 44 14.90 16.24 5.39
C GLY A 44 15.69 16.41 6.69
N PHE A 45 16.44 15.39 7.07
CA PHE A 45 17.57 15.56 7.99
C PHE A 45 18.64 16.37 7.25
N GLY A 46 18.85 17.59 7.74
CA GLY A 46 19.66 18.59 7.06
C GLY A 46 21.10 18.16 6.83
N GLU A 47 21.58 18.44 5.62
CA GLU A 47 23.01 18.53 5.34
C GLU A 47 23.36 19.84 4.63
N THR A 48 24.41 20.45 5.18
CA THR A 48 25.31 21.49 4.66
C THR A 48 24.89 22.96 4.72
N ALA A 49 25.81 23.69 5.36
CA ALA A 49 25.89 25.13 5.52
C ALA A 49 26.15 25.85 4.19
N ASP A 50 25.58 27.03 4.01
CA ASP A 50 26.33 28.29 4.10
C ASP A 50 25.44 29.52 3.82
N GLU A 51 25.93 30.64 4.34
CA GLU A 51 25.61 32.05 4.07
C GLU A 51 24.49 32.76 4.84
N ALA A 52 24.95 33.83 5.48
CA ALA A 52 24.25 34.77 6.34
C ALA A 52 23.56 35.88 5.53
N GLU A 53 22.49 36.47 6.07
CA GLU A 53 22.47 37.88 6.46
C GLU A 53 21.15 38.32 7.14
N SER A 54 21.34 38.96 8.31
CA SER A 54 20.74 40.23 8.78
C SER A 54 19.21 40.42 8.96
N GLY A 55 18.88 40.89 10.18
CA GLY A 55 17.75 41.77 10.52
C GLY A 55 16.53 41.00 11.05
N GLY A 56 15.97 41.24 12.23
CA GLY A 56 15.96 42.39 13.12
C GLY A 56 14.50 42.64 13.55
N SER A 57 14.28 42.91 14.85
CA SER A 57 13.01 43.25 15.51
C SER A 57 12.04 42.09 15.75
N GLU A 58 11.29 42.00 16.84
CA GLU A 58 11.17 42.77 18.08
C GLU A 58 10.45 41.86 19.08
N ALA A 59 10.81 41.99 20.36
CA ALA A 59 10.19 41.27 21.45
C ALA A 59 8.86 41.90 21.84
N GLU A 60 7.83 41.07 22.08
CA GLU A 60 6.77 41.41 23.02
C GLU A 60 6.58 40.27 24.03
N SER A 61 7.00 40.59 25.25
CA SER A 61 6.79 39.87 26.49
C SER A 61 5.36 40.11 27.01
N THR A 62 4.68 39.05 27.42
CA THR A 62 3.68 39.15 28.49
C THR A 62 4.02 38.12 29.56
N GLU A 63 4.53 38.63 30.67
CA GLU A 63 4.60 37.96 31.97
C GLU A 63 3.18 37.82 32.52
N ASP A 64 2.81 36.62 32.98
CA ASP A 64 1.78 36.45 33.99
C ASP A 64 2.28 35.43 35.02
N GLU A 65 2.19 35.81 36.30
CA GLU A 65 2.78 35.09 37.42
C GLU A 65 1.85 34.01 37.99
N GLY A 66 2.43 32.93 38.52
CA GLY A 66 1.65 31.96 39.27
C GLY A 66 2.49 30.82 39.86
N SER A 67 3.14 31.09 41.01
CA SER A 67 3.77 30.09 41.86
C SER A 67 2.78 29.03 42.35
N GLY A 68 3.13 27.75 42.19
CA GLY A 68 2.39 26.63 42.75
C GLY A 68 3.16 25.32 42.64
N GLU A 69 4.17 25.12 43.49
CA GLU A 69 4.66 23.78 43.80
C GLU A 69 3.53 22.99 44.48
N SER A 70 3.05 21.96 43.81
CA SER A 70 2.41 20.81 44.43
C SER A 70 2.61 19.65 43.47
N GLY A 71 3.37 18.63 43.91
CA GLY A 71 3.49 17.35 43.22
C GLY A 71 2.12 16.74 43.03
N GLY A 72 1.52 17.00 41.87
CA GLY A 72 0.36 16.29 41.38
C GLY A 72 0.85 14.97 40.83
N SER A 73 0.39 13.86 41.42
CA SER A 73 0.34 12.58 40.73
C SER A 73 -0.18 12.84 39.32
N LEU A 74 0.63 12.60 38.28
CA LEU A 74 0.14 12.66 36.91
C LEU A 74 -1.03 11.69 36.84
N ASP A 75 -2.24 12.25 36.71
CA ASP A 75 -3.48 11.50 36.70
C ASP A 75 -3.54 10.81 35.35
N CYS A 76 -2.94 9.64 35.30
CA CYS A 76 -2.83 8.86 34.09
C CYS A 76 -4.22 8.35 33.73
N LYS A 77 -4.72 8.74 32.55
CA LYS A 77 -6.05 8.39 32.05
C LYS A 77 -5.95 7.14 31.18
N ALA A 78 -6.69 6.10 31.53
CA ALA A 78 -6.73 4.87 30.73
C ALA A 78 -7.37 5.06 29.34
N VAL A 79 -8.25 6.06 29.19
CA VAL A 79 -8.89 6.42 27.91
C VAL A 79 -8.58 7.88 27.60
N VAL A 80 -8.09 8.14 26.40
CA VAL A 80 -7.74 9.48 25.90
C VAL A 80 -8.29 9.71 24.49
N ASP A 81 -8.54 10.96 24.12
CA ASP A 81 -9.07 11.28 22.78
C ASP A 81 -7.98 11.18 21.70
N HIS A 82 -6.76 11.61 22.01
CA HIS A 82 -5.58 11.57 21.15
C HIS A 82 -4.35 11.36 22.04
N LEU A 83 -3.32 10.71 21.50
CA LEU A 83 -2.06 10.50 22.20
C LEU A 83 -0.89 10.74 21.26
N GLU A 84 0.09 11.51 21.75
CA GLU A 84 1.34 11.75 21.06
C GLU A 84 2.51 11.32 21.98
N VAL A 85 3.34 10.42 21.48
CA VAL A 85 4.54 9.92 22.14
C VAL A 85 5.75 10.46 21.40
N ILE A 86 6.38 11.48 21.97
CA ILE A 86 7.57 12.15 21.44
C ILE A 86 8.70 12.10 22.47
N GLU A 87 9.86 12.63 22.11
CA GLU A 87 11.09 12.61 22.94
C GLU A 87 10.86 13.14 24.37
N THR A 88 9.91 14.05 24.56
CA THR A 88 9.59 14.69 25.85
C THR A 88 8.42 14.06 26.59
N SER A 89 7.79 13.01 26.05
CA SER A 89 6.64 12.36 26.67
C SER A 89 7.05 11.65 27.96
N ASP A 90 6.31 11.92 29.05
CA ASP A 90 6.54 11.24 30.33
C ASP A 90 6.00 9.81 30.30
N ARG A 91 6.87 8.83 30.56
CA ARG A 91 6.49 7.40 30.59
C ARG A 91 5.32 7.14 31.54
N ALA A 92 5.24 7.84 32.66
CA ALA A 92 4.19 7.61 33.66
C ALA A 92 2.80 8.06 33.17
N SER A 93 2.72 9.05 32.29
CA SER A 93 1.44 9.53 31.74
C SER A 93 0.94 8.69 30.57
N VAL A 94 1.83 7.91 29.93
CA VAL A 94 1.48 7.04 28.80
C VAL A 94 1.24 5.59 29.24
N ALA A 95 2.00 5.09 30.21
CA ALA A 95 2.01 3.67 30.59
C ALA A 95 0.66 3.10 31.05
N CYS A 96 -0.30 3.93 31.48
CA CYS A 96 -1.63 3.44 31.85
C CYS A 96 -2.66 3.48 30.70
N VAL A 97 -2.34 4.10 29.57
CA VAL A 97 -3.29 4.28 28.47
C VAL A 97 -3.62 2.91 27.90
N GLN A 98 -4.92 2.61 27.80
CA GLN A 98 -5.47 1.37 27.27
C GLN A 98 -6.22 1.62 25.96
N GLU A 99 -6.79 2.82 25.79
CA GLU A 99 -7.61 3.17 24.66
C GLU A 99 -7.36 4.62 24.23
N VAL A 100 -7.15 4.81 22.93
CA VAL A 100 -7.09 6.10 22.25
C VAL A 100 -8.30 6.17 21.31
N LEU A 101 -9.23 7.10 21.54
CA LEU A 101 -10.47 7.17 20.76
C LEU A 101 -10.23 7.68 19.33
N GLY A 102 -9.22 8.53 19.15
CA GLY A 102 -8.77 9.05 17.86
C GLY A 102 -7.41 8.48 17.47
N ASP A 103 -6.51 9.35 17.01
CA ASP A 103 -5.20 8.95 16.50
C ASP A 103 -4.15 8.82 17.62
N LEU A 104 -3.18 7.94 17.42
CA LEU A 104 -1.96 7.82 18.20
C LEU A 104 -0.75 8.05 17.29
N THR A 105 0.07 9.05 17.61
CA THR A 105 1.36 9.28 16.93
C THR A 105 2.51 8.93 17.87
N VAL A 106 3.47 8.17 17.38
CA VAL A 106 4.72 7.82 18.06
C VAL A 106 5.90 8.28 17.21
N GLY A 107 6.60 9.30 17.68
CA GLY A 107 7.73 9.93 17.01
C GLY A 107 7.39 11.24 16.29
N PRO A 108 8.39 11.91 15.71
CA PRO A 108 9.79 11.46 15.61
C PRO A 108 10.55 11.50 16.94
N THR A 109 11.42 10.53 17.17
CA THR A 109 12.32 10.48 18.34
C THR A 109 13.71 9.99 17.96
N THR A 110 14.69 10.30 18.81
CA THR A 110 16.10 9.91 18.63
C THR A 110 16.58 8.88 19.63
N THR A 111 15.80 8.58 20.66
CA THR A 111 16.21 7.69 21.77
C THR A 111 15.25 6.53 22.04
N LEU A 112 14.05 6.53 21.45
CA LEU A 112 13.06 5.48 21.67
C LEU A 112 13.47 4.19 20.95
N SER A 113 13.87 3.17 21.72
CA SER A 113 14.31 1.88 21.19
C SER A 113 13.21 0.83 21.05
N ASP A 114 12.15 0.97 21.85
CA ASP A 114 11.00 0.06 21.96
C ASP A 114 9.74 0.84 22.37
N LEU A 115 8.59 0.16 22.40
CA LEU A 115 7.28 0.71 22.72
C LEU A 115 6.73 0.18 24.05
N GLU A 116 7.56 -0.27 24.98
CA GLU A 116 7.11 -0.86 26.27
C GLU A 116 6.22 0.08 27.10
N LEU A 117 6.36 1.39 26.87
CA LEU A 117 5.49 2.41 27.44
C LEU A 117 4.03 2.31 26.98
N LEU A 118 3.74 1.58 25.90
CA LEU A 118 2.41 1.30 25.35
C LEU A 118 1.89 -0.10 25.70
N SER A 119 2.58 -0.85 26.57
CA SER A 119 2.26 -2.26 26.92
C SER A 119 0.84 -2.55 27.41
N ASN A 120 0.07 -1.53 27.78
CA ASN A 120 -1.33 -1.65 28.19
C ASN A 120 -2.34 -1.24 27.09
N LEU A 121 -1.87 -0.69 25.98
CA LEU A 121 -2.70 -0.22 24.88
C LEU A 121 -3.38 -1.40 24.18
N ARG A 122 -4.70 -1.29 24.01
CA ARG A 122 -5.56 -2.31 23.41
C ARG A 122 -6.32 -1.82 22.20
N HIS A 123 -6.63 -0.51 22.15
CA HIS A 123 -7.49 0.04 21.12
C HIS A 123 -7.01 1.43 20.70
N VAL A 124 -6.91 1.63 19.39
CA VAL A 124 -6.79 2.94 18.73
C VAL A 124 -7.97 3.06 17.77
N GLY A 125 -8.84 4.03 17.99
CA GLY A 125 -10.03 4.23 17.17
C GLY A 125 -9.71 4.79 15.79
N GLY A 126 -8.65 5.60 15.69
CA GLY A 126 -8.13 6.16 14.45
C GLY A 126 -6.85 5.48 13.97
N SER A 127 -5.88 6.30 13.63
CA SER A 127 -4.58 5.88 13.07
C SER A 127 -3.55 5.66 14.17
N LEU A 128 -2.79 4.56 14.11
CA LEU A 128 -1.52 4.41 14.80
C LEU A 128 -0.39 4.76 13.82
N THR A 129 0.30 5.86 14.05
CA THR A 129 1.43 6.31 13.24
C THR A 129 2.72 6.21 14.05
N ILE A 130 3.61 5.29 13.68
CA ILE A 130 4.93 5.12 14.27
C ILE A 130 5.94 5.62 13.25
N VAL A 131 6.46 6.83 13.46
CA VAL A 131 7.21 7.55 12.43
C VAL A 131 8.50 8.17 12.92
N GLY A 132 9.58 8.00 12.17
CA GLY A 132 10.81 8.79 12.36
C GLY A 132 11.52 8.52 13.68
N ASN A 133 11.48 7.29 14.18
CA ASN A 133 12.17 6.91 15.42
C ASN A 133 13.52 6.28 15.07
N LEU A 134 14.60 7.04 15.25
CA LEU A 134 15.93 6.68 14.72
C LEU A 134 16.52 5.39 15.34
N GLU A 135 16.22 5.12 16.61
CA GLU A 135 16.77 3.97 17.36
C GLU A 135 15.73 2.85 17.57
N LEU A 136 14.50 3.02 17.07
CA LEU A 136 13.42 2.06 17.26
C LEU A 136 13.73 0.79 16.47
N SER A 137 14.03 -0.28 17.19
CA SER A 137 14.40 -1.58 16.61
C SER A 137 13.36 -2.66 16.85
N SER A 138 12.33 -2.37 17.65
CA SER A 138 11.26 -3.32 17.96
C SER A 138 9.94 -2.61 18.26
N LEU A 139 8.83 -3.24 17.88
CA LEU A 139 7.47 -2.82 18.28
C LEU A 139 7.02 -3.46 19.60
N SER A 140 7.95 -4.06 20.36
CA SER A 140 7.68 -4.63 21.68
C SER A 140 6.98 -3.61 22.57
N GLY A 141 5.91 -4.06 23.25
CA GLY A 141 4.97 -3.20 23.96
C GLY A 141 3.64 -2.97 23.25
N LEU A 142 3.46 -3.45 22.01
CA LEU A 142 2.16 -3.42 21.31
C LEU A 142 1.42 -4.77 21.34
N GLU A 143 1.87 -5.75 22.11
CA GLU A 143 1.36 -7.13 22.06
C GLU A 143 -0.11 -7.26 22.49
N GLN A 144 -0.62 -6.27 23.21
CA GLN A 144 -2.01 -6.19 23.65
C GLN A 144 -2.90 -5.36 22.71
N LEU A 145 -2.34 -4.74 21.68
CA LEU A 145 -3.11 -3.93 20.72
C LEU A 145 -3.99 -4.87 19.88
N GLU A 146 -5.30 -4.77 20.08
CA GLU A 146 -6.29 -5.63 19.42
C GLU A 146 -6.95 -4.92 18.22
N HIS A 147 -6.99 -3.58 18.21
CA HIS A 147 -7.74 -2.83 17.21
C HIS A 147 -7.07 -1.52 16.86
N VAL A 148 -6.94 -1.26 15.56
CA VAL A 148 -6.51 0.01 14.97
C VAL A 148 -7.21 0.17 13.63
N SER A 149 -7.62 1.38 13.24
CA SER A 149 -8.18 1.57 11.89
C SER A 149 -7.08 1.57 10.83
N TRP A 150 -6.09 2.45 10.99
CA TRP A 150 -4.96 2.56 10.07
C TRP A 150 -3.64 2.43 10.80
N LEU A 151 -2.77 1.55 10.33
CA LEU A 151 -1.41 1.39 10.85
C LEU A 151 -0.41 1.95 9.87
N HIS A 152 0.37 2.94 10.30
CA HIS A 152 1.47 3.51 9.55
C HIS A 152 2.77 3.28 10.31
N ILE A 153 3.69 2.50 9.75
CA ILE A 153 5.04 2.29 10.31
C ILE A 153 6.04 2.82 9.28
N ARG A 154 6.58 4.01 9.55
CA ARG A 154 7.35 4.75 8.55
C ARG A 154 8.67 5.32 9.08
N ARG A 155 9.74 5.30 8.28
CA ARG A 155 11.01 5.99 8.64
C ARG A 155 11.58 5.53 10.01
N ASN A 156 11.45 4.25 10.35
CA ASN A 156 12.09 3.66 11.53
C ASN A 156 13.29 2.83 11.07
N HIS A 157 14.40 3.51 10.79
CA HIS A 157 15.55 2.96 10.06
C HIS A 157 16.26 1.77 10.74
N GLN A 158 15.99 1.48 12.02
CA GLN A 158 16.53 0.34 12.75
C GLN A 158 15.53 -0.81 12.94
N LEU A 159 14.29 -0.66 12.49
CA LEU A 159 13.24 -1.68 12.65
C LEU A 159 13.47 -2.83 11.67
N THR A 160 13.60 -4.05 12.19
CA THR A 160 13.95 -5.24 11.40
C THR A 160 12.78 -6.16 11.06
N ASP A 161 11.73 -6.13 11.87
CA ASP A 161 10.52 -6.93 11.75
C ASP A 161 9.32 -6.22 12.39
N LEU A 162 8.14 -6.86 12.37
CA LEU A 162 6.90 -6.31 12.92
C LEU A 162 6.45 -7.04 14.21
N HIS A 163 7.33 -7.80 14.85
CA HIS A 163 7.00 -8.47 16.11
C HIS A 163 6.64 -7.44 17.17
N GLY A 164 5.57 -7.75 17.90
CA GLY A 164 4.87 -6.81 18.78
C GLY A 164 3.43 -6.61 18.36
N LEU A 165 3.07 -6.81 17.07
CA LEU A 165 1.71 -6.61 16.57
C LEU A 165 0.82 -7.87 16.58
N GLY A 166 1.29 -8.97 17.18
CA GLY A 166 0.61 -10.27 17.14
C GLY A 166 -0.76 -10.31 17.85
N GLY A 167 -1.10 -9.26 18.61
CA GLY A 167 -2.40 -9.12 19.29
C GLY A 167 -3.53 -8.59 18.40
N LEU A 168 -3.21 -8.07 17.21
CA LEU A 168 -4.20 -7.41 16.35
C LEU A 168 -5.32 -8.37 15.94
N VAL A 169 -6.55 -7.89 16.04
CA VAL A 169 -7.76 -8.61 15.64
C VAL A 169 -8.45 -7.89 14.49
N TRP A 170 -8.38 -6.56 14.47
CA TRP A 170 -9.00 -5.75 13.43
C TRP A 170 -8.09 -4.62 12.98
N ILE A 171 -8.01 -4.47 11.67
CA ILE A 171 -7.29 -3.42 10.95
C ILE A 171 -7.91 -3.24 9.57
N ASP A 172 -7.98 -1.99 9.09
CA ASP A 172 -8.50 -1.67 7.76
C ASP A 172 -7.35 -1.36 6.77
N GLU A 173 -6.36 -0.58 7.18
CA GLU A 173 -5.22 -0.27 6.30
C GLU A 173 -3.87 -0.46 7.00
N ILE A 174 -2.92 -1.02 6.26
CA ILE A 174 -1.54 -1.24 6.69
C ILE A 174 -0.61 -0.52 5.71
N THR A 175 0.22 0.39 6.21
CA THR A 175 1.30 1.02 5.44
C THR A 175 2.62 0.83 6.18
N ILE A 176 3.56 0.13 5.54
CA ILE A 176 4.90 -0.12 6.06
C ILE A 176 5.88 0.47 5.05
N SER A 177 6.50 1.60 5.38
CA SER A 177 7.36 2.25 4.40
C SER A 177 8.60 2.98 4.90
N ASN A 178 9.67 2.99 4.10
CA ASN A 178 10.93 3.65 4.47
C ASN A 178 11.50 3.09 5.79
N ASN A 179 11.46 1.78 6.00
CA ASN A 179 12.13 1.12 7.13
C ASN A 179 13.35 0.35 6.60
N ASP A 180 14.45 1.06 6.41
CA ASP A 180 15.61 0.58 5.63
C ASP A 180 16.31 -0.66 6.19
N ALA A 181 16.04 -1.06 7.44
CA ALA A 181 16.57 -2.28 8.06
C ALA A 181 15.56 -3.44 8.07
N LEU A 182 14.35 -3.27 7.54
CA LEU A 182 13.28 -4.25 7.58
C LEU A 182 13.60 -5.42 6.66
N VAL A 183 13.82 -6.61 7.24
CA VAL A 183 14.22 -7.81 6.50
C VAL A 183 13.08 -8.81 6.32
N GLU A 184 12.01 -8.69 7.10
CA GLU A 184 10.81 -9.51 6.98
C GLU A 184 9.57 -8.78 7.49
N LEU A 185 8.39 -9.26 7.09
CA LEU A 185 7.09 -8.69 7.50
C LEU A 185 6.44 -9.49 8.64
N ALA A 186 7.21 -10.37 9.28
CA ALA A 186 6.71 -11.23 10.35
C ALA A 186 6.28 -10.42 11.58
N GLY A 187 5.17 -10.82 12.20
CA GLY A 187 4.68 -10.24 13.45
C GLY A 187 3.20 -9.85 13.43
N LEU A 188 2.61 -9.70 12.25
CA LEU A 188 1.17 -9.57 12.09
C LEU A 188 0.47 -10.95 12.21
N PRO A 189 -0.72 -11.01 12.82
CA PRO A 189 -1.48 -12.26 12.95
C PRO A 189 -2.22 -12.65 11.67
N ASP A 190 -2.42 -13.95 11.49
CA ASP A 190 -3.31 -14.48 10.44
C ASP A 190 -4.77 -14.09 10.70
N GLY A 191 -5.56 -14.00 9.62
CA GLY A 191 -7.00 -13.76 9.70
C GLY A 191 -7.40 -12.29 9.73
N LEU A 192 -6.46 -11.37 9.49
CA LEU A 192 -6.77 -9.95 9.30
C LEU A 192 -7.48 -9.71 7.95
N SER A 193 -8.31 -8.67 7.90
CA SER A 193 -9.09 -8.29 6.72
C SER A 193 -8.91 -6.82 6.33
N PRO A 194 -7.68 -6.34 6.08
CA PRO A 194 -7.49 -4.99 5.61
C PRO A 194 -8.13 -4.81 4.23
N SER A 195 -8.59 -3.60 3.92
CA SER A 195 -8.94 -3.18 2.57
C SER A 195 -7.70 -2.81 1.76
N ARG A 196 -6.62 -2.35 2.41
CA ARG A 196 -5.35 -1.98 1.74
C ARG A 196 -4.11 -2.38 2.53
N VAL A 197 -3.11 -2.91 1.83
CA VAL A 197 -1.76 -3.17 2.34
C VAL A 197 -0.73 -2.54 1.41
N GLU A 198 0.10 -1.65 1.95
CA GLU A 198 1.20 -1.02 1.25
C GLU A 198 2.54 -1.37 1.92
N VAL A 199 3.47 -1.89 1.13
CA VAL A 199 4.86 -2.14 1.52
C VAL A 199 5.76 -1.38 0.55
N SER A 200 6.32 -0.26 0.99
CA SER A 200 7.07 0.63 0.09
C SER A 200 8.38 1.20 0.63
N GLY A 201 9.43 1.32 -0.19
CA GLY A 201 10.68 1.93 0.27
C GLY A 201 11.39 1.15 1.37
N ASN A 202 11.27 -0.18 1.43
CA ASN A 202 12.02 -1.00 2.40
C ASN A 202 13.19 -1.66 1.67
N ASP A 203 14.26 -0.89 1.45
CA ASP A 203 15.31 -1.18 0.47
C ASP A 203 16.04 -2.52 0.65
N VAL A 204 16.08 -3.07 1.86
CA VAL A 204 16.76 -4.35 2.16
C VAL A 204 15.82 -5.56 2.23
N LEU A 205 14.50 -5.35 2.07
CA LEU A 205 13.50 -6.40 2.17
C LEU A 205 13.62 -7.35 0.95
N PRO A 206 14.03 -8.61 1.14
CA PRO A 206 14.32 -9.49 0.00
C PRO A 206 13.08 -10.15 -0.60
N SER A 207 11.98 -10.23 0.18
CA SER A 207 10.71 -10.84 -0.21
C SER A 207 9.60 -10.40 0.74
N LEU A 208 8.36 -10.78 0.45
CA LEU A 208 7.20 -10.50 1.29
C LEU A 208 6.91 -11.59 2.34
N VAL A 209 7.92 -12.42 2.65
CA VAL A 209 7.81 -13.47 3.66
C VAL A 209 7.46 -12.84 5.02
N GLY A 210 6.54 -13.49 5.72
CA GLY A 210 6.00 -12.99 6.98
C GLY A 210 4.68 -12.23 6.82
N LEU A 211 4.25 -11.88 5.60
CA LEU A 211 2.88 -11.42 5.38
C LEU A 211 1.89 -12.48 5.89
N PRO A 212 0.90 -12.08 6.71
CA PRO A 212 -0.06 -13.01 7.27
C PRO A 212 -1.02 -13.51 6.21
N LYS A 213 -1.70 -14.62 6.52
CA LYS A 213 -2.86 -15.06 5.74
C LYS A 213 -4.01 -14.07 5.93
N LEU A 214 -4.20 -13.17 4.96
CA LEU A 214 -5.31 -12.22 4.96
C LEU A 214 -6.61 -12.92 4.55
N ILE A 215 -7.75 -12.37 4.96
CA ILE A 215 -9.10 -12.80 4.57
C ILE A 215 -9.91 -11.62 4.05
N ALA A 216 -10.72 -11.81 3.02
CA ALA A 216 -11.47 -10.71 2.41
C ALA A 216 -12.55 -10.17 3.36
N ALA A 217 -12.57 -8.86 3.60
CA ALA A 217 -13.61 -8.16 4.37
C ALA A 217 -14.96 -8.04 3.64
N GLY A 218 -15.07 -8.58 2.42
CA GLY A 218 -16.24 -8.47 1.55
C GLY A 218 -16.09 -7.41 0.43
N GLY A 219 -14.97 -6.67 0.39
CA GLY A 219 -14.53 -5.86 -0.74
C GLY A 219 -13.18 -6.36 -1.31
N PRO A 220 -12.72 -5.83 -2.46
CA PRO A 220 -11.41 -6.17 -3.00
C PRO A 220 -10.31 -5.67 -2.05
N LEU A 221 -9.29 -6.49 -1.85
CA LEU A 221 -8.05 -6.08 -1.18
C LEU A 221 -7.15 -5.38 -2.22
N GLU A 222 -6.65 -4.20 -1.88
CA GLU A 222 -5.60 -3.53 -2.64
C GLU A 222 -4.23 -3.82 -1.99
N LEU A 223 -3.31 -4.37 -2.77
CA LEU A 223 -1.94 -4.63 -2.36
C LEU A 223 -0.99 -3.79 -3.21
N VAL A 224 -0.19 -2.95 -2.56
CA VAL A 224 0.81 -2.10 -3.21
C VAL A 224 2.20 -2.47 -2.69
N VAL A 225 3.09 -2.84 -3.61
CA VAL A 225 4.48 -3.21 -3.33
C VAL A 225 5.37 -2.35 -4.20
N ALA A 226 5.96 -1.31 -3.61
CA ALA A 226 6.66 -0.28 -4.39
C ALA A 226 8.05 0.06 -3.86
N ASP A 227 9.01 0.40 -4.72
CA ASP A 227 10.29 0.97 -4.29
C ASP A 227 11.06 0.10 -3.27
N ASN A 228 10.96 -1.24 -3.35
CA ASN A 228 11.77 -2.13 -2.49
C ASN A 228 12.95 -2.66 -3.30
N ASP A 229 14.08 -1.96 -3.26
CA ASP A 229 15.21 -2.18 -4.16
C ASP A 229 15.77 -3.63 -4.13
N ALA A 230 15.86 -4.26 -2.96
CA ALA A 230 16.34 -5.64 -2.81
C ALA A 230 15.26 -6.73 -3.01
N LEU A 231 14.02 -6.35 -3.32
CA LEU A 231 12.90 -7.28 -3.46
C LEU A 231 13.03 -8.10 -4.76
N GLY A 232 13.66 -9.27 -4.63
CA GLY A 232 13.87 -10.21 -5.74
C GLY A 232 12.72 -11.19 -5.99
N GLY A 233 11.67 -11.17 -5.16
CA GLY A 233 10.51 -12.06 -5.35
C GLY A 233 9.34 -11.74 -4.42
N LEU A 234 8.15 -12.20 -4.79
CA LEU A 234 6.89 -11.93 -4.09
C LEU A 234 6.48 -13.08 -3.15
N ALA A 235 7.42 -13.95 -2.80
CA ALA A 235 7.20 -15.03 -1.84
C ALA A 235 6.56 -14.47 -0.56
N GLY A 236 5.46 -15.08 -0.12
CA GLY A 236 4.59 -14.56 0.94
C GLY A 236 3.15 -14.34 0.44
N LEU A 237 2.97 -13.86 -0.79
CA LEU A 237 1.63 -13.64 -1.37
C LEU A 237 0.85 -14.92 -1.63
N SER A 238 1.55 -16.01 -1.94
CA SER A 238 0.95 -17.34 -2.15
C SER A 238 0.22 -17.86 -0.91
N ALA A 239 0.62 -17.43 0.29
CA ALA A 239 -0.05 -17.77 1.54
C ALA A 239 -1.17 -16.78 1.92
N CYS A 240 -1.08 -15.53 1.44
CA CYS A 240 -1.90 -14.42 1.89
C CYS A 240 -3.36 -14.51 1.44
N CYS A 241 -3.60 -14.48 0.12
CA CYS A 241 -4.90 -13.98 -0.35
C CYS A 241 -5.41 -14.66 -1.64
N ALA A 242 -4.90 -15.86 -1.95
CA ALA A 242 -5.24 -16.69 -3.11
C ALA A 242 -6.75 -16.96 -3.35
N GLU A 243 -7.59 -16.92 -2.31
CA GLU A 243 -9.04 -17.13 -2.40
C GLU A 243 -9.83 -15.81 -2.59
N GLN A 244 -9.14 -14.67 -2.77
CA GLN A 244 -9.73 -13.34 -2.81
C GLN A 244 -9.55 -12.70 -4.18
N LEU A 245 -10.48 -11.82 -4.54
CA LEU A 245 -10.24 -10.83 -5.59
C LEU A 245 -9.35 -9.74 -5.02
N VAL A 246 -8.16 -9.59 -5.61
CA VAL A 246 -7.12 -8.67 -5.16
C VAL A 246 -6.72 -7.79 -6.34
N GLY A 247 -6.59 -6.49 -6.09
CA GLY A 247 -5.86 -5.57 -6.94
C GLY A 247 -4.40 -5.53 -6.49
N VAL A 248 -3.47 -5.82 -7.39
CA VAL A 248 -2.04 -5.90 -7.09
C VAL A 248 -1.30 -4.84 -7.90
N GLU A 249 -0.67 -3.90 -7.23
CA GLU A 249 0.28 -2.96 -7.81
C GLU A 249 1.70 -3.30 -7.36
N ILE A 250 2.57 -3.53 -8.33
CA ILE A 250 4.00 -3.76 -8.12
C ILE A 250 4.73 -2.68 -8.90
N ALA A 251 5.44 -1.80 -8.21
CA ALA A 251 6.06 -0.63 -8.82
C ALA A 251 7.51 -0.44 -8.44
N ARG A 252 8.40 -0.11 -9.38
CA ARG A 252 9.79 0.31 -9.08
C ARG A 252 10.56 -0.66 -8.16
N ASN A 253 10.34 -1.97 -8.26
CA ASN A 253 11.13 -2.96 -7.53
C ASN A 253 12.30 -3.39 -8.42
N ALA A 254 13.43 -2.71 -8.27
CA ALA A 254 14.53 -2.75 -9.23
C ALA A 254 15.15 -4.14 -9.44
N THR A 255 15.07 -5.06 -8.47
CA THR A 255 15.66 -6.42 -8.57
C THR A 255 14.66 -7.52 -8.91
N LEU A 256 13.38 -7.20 -9.04
CA LEU A 256 12.35 -8.19 -9.33
C LEU A 256 12.46 -8.67 -10.80
N GLU A 257 12.71 -9.96 -11.00
CA GLU A 257 12.89 -10.58 -12.33
C GLU A 257 11.64 -11.32 -12.83
N ASP A 258 10.80 -11.81 -11.92
CA ASP A 258 9.55 -12.55 -12.18
C ASP A 258 8.46 -12.21 -11.15
N LEU A 259 7.26 -12.78 -11.31
CA LEU A 259 6.11 -12.61 -10.41
C LEU A 259 5.91 -13.83 -9.47
N GLY A 260 6.98 -14.57 -9.20
CA GLY A 260 6.97 -15.73 -8.30
C GLY A 260 6.43 -15.34 -6.92
N GLY A 261 5.39 -16.04 -6.47
CA GLY A 261 4.56 -15.70 -5.32
C GLY A 261 3.08 -15.46 -5.68
N LEU A 262 2.75 -15.21 -6.95
CA LEU A 262 1.36 -15.05 -7.43
C LEU A 262 0.71 -16.36 -7.91
N GLU A 263 1.36 -17.51 -7.75
CA GLU A 263 0.93 -18.77 -8.39
C GLU A 263 -0.38 -19.32 -7.82
N SER A 264 -0.80 -18.83 -6.66
CA SER A 264 -2.01 -19.30 -5.98
C SER A 264 -3.27 -18.53 -6.41
N PHE A 265 -3.11 -17.41 -7.12
CA PHE A 265 -4.25 -16.61 -7.58
C PHE A 265 -4.87 -17.24 -8.83
N ALA A 266 -6.20 -17.39 -8.82
CA ALA A 266 -6.97 -17.82 -9.99
C ALA A 266 -7.56 -16.63 -10.76
N GLU A 267 -7.86 -15.54 -10.06
CA GLU A 267 -8.42 -14.31 -10.62
C GLU A 267 -7.80 -13.11 -9.90
N LEU A 268 -7.58 -12.02 -10.64
CA LEU A 268 -7.14 -10.73 -10.12
C LEU A 268 -8.13 -9.65 -10.56
N ASP A 269 -8.42 -8.70 -9.68
CA ASP A 269 -9.21 -7.52 -10.06
C ASP A 269 -8.36 -6.59 -10.92
N SER A 270 -7.12 -6.34 -10.48
CA SER A 270 -6.12 -5.62 -11.26
C SER A 270 -4.72 -6.17 -11.00
N LEU A 271 -3.86 -6.06 -12.02
CA LEU A 271 -2.43 -6.29 -11.95
C LEU A 271 -1.72 -5.13 -12.65
N ARG A 272 -1.13 -4.24 -11.86
CA ARG A 272 -0.41 -3.05 -12.32
C ARG A 272 1.09 -3.28 -12.10
N LEU A 273 1.86 -3.31 -13.18
CA LEU A 273 3.30 -3.55 -13.21
C LEU A 273 4.00 -2.31 -13.76
N ILE A 274 4.49 -1.45 -12.87
CA ILE A 274 5.02 -0.14 -13.25
C ILE A 274 6.51 -0.07 -12.94
N ASP A 275 7.36 0.27 -13.91
CA ASP A 275 8.78 0.56 -13.70
C ASP A 275 9.58 -0.58 -13.01
N ASN A 276 9.15 -1.83 -13.15
CA ASN A 276 9.94 -2.99 -12.69
C ASN A 276 10.99 -3.32 -13.75
N MET A 277 12.07 -2.54 -13.77
CA MET A 277 13.01 -2.50 -14.90
C MET A 277 13.69 -3.84 -15.21
N ASN A 278 13.81 -4.74 -14.23
CA ASN A 278 14.43 -6.06 -14.42
C ASN A 278 13.43 -7.21 -14.62
N LEU A 279 12.13 -6.94 -14.62
CA LEU A 279 11.10 -7.96 -14.89
C LEU A 279 11.27 -8.46 -16.33
N VAL A 280 11.49 -9.76 -16.52
CA VAL A 280 11.82 -10.34 -17.84
C VAL A 280 10.59 -10.88 -18.57
N ASP A 281 9.67 -11.47 -17.81
CA ASP A 281 8.41 -12.03 -18.27
C ASP A 281 7.36 -11.95 -17.13
N LEU A 282 6.24 -12.65 -17.26
CA LEU A 282 5.17 -12.74 -16.26
C LEU A 282 5.13 -14.12 -15.58
N ALA A 283 6.25 -14.86 -15.53
CA ALA A 283 6.31 -16.13 -14.82
C ALA A 283 5.86 -15.95 -13.36
N GLY A 284 5.01 -16.85 -12.87
CA GLY A 284 4.37 -16.72 -11.56
C GLY A 284 2.87 -16.45 -11.61
N ILE A 285 2.32 -15.94 -12.72
CA ILE A 285 0.85 -15.83 -12.93
C ILE A 285 0.27 -16.99 -13.75
N ASP A 286 0.97 -18.13 -13.83
CA ASP A 286 0.64 -19.30 -14.65
C ASP A 286 -0.75 -19.91 -14.42
N ASN A 287 -1.39 -19.60 -13.28
CA ASN A 287 -2.71 -20.11 -12.90
C ASN A 287 -3.82 -19.05 -12.97
N VAL A 288 -3.48 -17.80 -13.28
CA VAL A 288 -4.46 -16.70 -13.34
C VAL A 288 -5.26 -16.83 -14.65
N ALA A 289 -6.56 -17.03 -14.54
CA ALA A 289 -7.46 -17.21 -15.68
C ALA A 289 -8.17 -15.92 -16.11
N ARG A 290 -8.40 -15.01 -15.15
CA ARG A 290 -9.09 -13.73 -15.37
C ARG A 290 -8.37 -12.61 -14.65
N ILE A 291 -8.18 -11.50 -15.36
CA ILE A 291 -7.69 -10.24 -14.80
C ILE A 291 -8.71 -9.16 -15.18
N GLY A 292 -9.17 -8.32 -14.25
CA GLY A 292 -10.00 -7.17 -14.62
C GLY A 292 -9.17 -6.18 -15.44
N GLU A 293 -8.11 -5.65 -14.85
CA GLU A 293 -7.17 -4.73 -15.50
C GLU A 293 -5.73 -5.25 -15.45
N LEU A 294 -5.09 -5.43 -16.60
CA LEU A 294 -3.66 -5.67 -16.71
C LEU A 294 -2.99 -4.41 -17.25
N GLU A 295 -2.20 -3.74 -16.43
CA GLU A 295 -1.43 -2.55 -16.81
C GLU A 295 0.07 -2.85 -16.67
N ILE A 296 0.81 -2.63 -17.76
CA ILE A 296 2.27 -2.76 -17.79
C ILE A 296 2.82 -1.46 -18.34
N GLY A 297 3.67 -0.80 -17.55
CA GLY A 297 4.09 0.56 -17.85
C GLY A 297 5.51 0.86 -17.44
N PHE A 298 6.19 1.66 -18.26
CA PHE A 298 7.53 2.15 -17.96
C PHE A 298 7.65 3.66 -18.20
N ASP A 299 8.40 4.34 -17.35
CA ASP A 299 8.77 5.74 -17.50
C ASP A 299 9.85 5.88 -18.58
N HIS A 300 9.43 6.36 -19.74
CA HIS A 300 10.30 6.63 -20.87
C HIS A 300 11.30 7.78 -20.63
N CYS A 301 11.12 8.57 -19.57
CA CYS A 301 11.99 9.69 -19.23
C CYS A 301 13.16 9.30 -18.33
N SER A 302 13.13 8.12 -17.72
CA SER A 302 14.21 7.60 -16.87
C SER A 302 15.52 7.35 -17.64
N GLY A 303 15.45 7.13 -18.96
CA GLY A 303 16.58 6.71 -19.79
C GLY A 303 17.02 5.25 -19.54
N GLN A 304 16.29 4.52 -18.71
CA GLN A 304 16.47 3.08 -18.50
C GLN A 304 15.65 2.30 -19.53
N VAL A 305 16.03 1.04 -19.77
CA VAL A 305 15.36 0.15 -20.73
C VAL A 305 14.79 -1.03 -19.95
N SER A 306 13.50 -1.32 -20.14
CA SER A 306 12.83 -2.44 -19.49
C SER A 306 13.46 -3.77 -19.90
N ALA A 307 13.55 -4.74 -19.00
CA ALA A 307 13.99 -6.10 -19.34
C ALA A 307 12.87 -6.98 -19.92
N LEU A 308 11.61 -6.54 -19.85
CA LEU A 308 10.45 -7.33 -20.23
C LEU A 308 10.47 -7.66 -21.73
N VAL A 309 10.65 -8.93 -22.09
CA VAL A 309 10.79 -9.38 -23.50
C VAL A 309 9.52 -10.05 -24.02
N SER A 310 8.80 -10.76 -23.17
CA SER A 310 7.55 -11.47 -23.49
C SER A 310 6.56 -11.38 -22.34
N LEU A 311 5.33 -11.85 -22.58
CA LEU A 311 4.31 -12.04 -21.54
C LEU A 311 4.20 -13.51 -21.10
N ASP A 312 5.27 -14.29 -21.26
CA ASP A 312 5.28 -15.69 -20.83
C ASP A 312 4.94 -15.81 -19.34
N GLY A 313 4.19 -16.84 -18.97
CA GLY A 313 3.56 -16.98 -17.64
C GLY A 313 2.07 -16.61 -17.67
N ALA A 314 1.62 -15.79 -18.62
CA ALA A 314 0.21 -15.42 -18.76
C ALA A 314 -0.65 -16.41 -19.57
N GLN A 315 -0.16 -17.61 -19.91
CA GLN A 315 -0.81 -18.49 -20.90
C GLN A 315 -2.17 -19.04 -20.45
N ALA A 316 -2.47 -19.02 -19.15
CA ALA A 316 -3.77 -19.40 -18.61
C ALA A 316 -4.82 -18.28 -18.70
N VAL A 317 -4.42 -17.04 -18.97
CA VAL A 317 -5.32 -15.89 -18.99
C VAL A 317 -6.23 -15.97 -20.21
N THR A 318 -7.53 -16.19 -19.97
CA THR A 318 -8.55 -16.26 -21.03
C THR A 318 -9.40 -15.00 -21.13
N THR A 319 -9.41 -14.19 -20.07
CA THR A 319 -10.22 -12.97 -20.00
C THR A 319 -9.43 -11.84 -19.36
N ILE A 320 -9.42 -10.69 -20.03
CA ILE A 320 -8.93 -9.42 -19.50
C ILE A 320 -10.00 -8.37 -19.80
N ASP A 321 -10.47 -7.57 -18.84
CA ASP A 321 -11.44 -6.52 -19.21
C ASP A 321 -10.68 -5.36 -19.89
N THR A 322 -9.56 -4.91 -19.30
CA THR A 322 -8.71 -3.85 -19.85
C THR A 322 -7.24 -4.25 -19.88
N LEU A 323 -6.63 -4.21 -21.07
CA LEU A 323 -5.21 -4.44 -21.27
C LEU A 323 -4.52 -3.13 -21.64
N ARG A 324 -3.55 -2.71 -20.84
CA ARG A 324 -2.70 -1.54 -21.03
C ARG A 324 -1.24 -1.95 -21.06
N ILE A 325 -0.55 -1.64 -22.16
CA ILE A 325 0.91 -1.84 -22.26
C ILE A 325 1.55 -0.61 -22.89
N TRP A 326 2.36 0.11 -22.13
CA TRP A 326 3.10 1.25 -22.65
C TRP A 326 4.58 1.24 -22.32
N TRP A 327 5.36 1.74 -23.28
CA TRP A 327 6.79 2.02 -23.11
C TRP A 327 7.64 0.80 -22.70
N ALA A 328 7.17 -0.42 -22.95
CA ALA A 328 7.95 -1.65 -22.76
C ALA A 328 8.90 -1.83 -23.95
N ALA A 329 9.99 -1.07 -23.95
CA ALA A 329 10.91 -0.95 -25.08
C ALA A 329 11.54 -2.29 -25.53
N SER A 330 11.68 -3.25 -24.63
CA SER A 330 12.21 -4.59 -24.93
C SER A 330 11.18 -5.64 -25.31
N LEU A 331 9.88 -5.33 -25.20
CA LEU A 331 8.81 -6.29 -25.44
C LEU A 331 8.75 -6.64 -26.93
N THR A 332 8.82 -7.93 -27.25
CA THR A 332 8.85 -8.42 -28.65
C THR A 332 7.68 -9.32 -29.01
N SER A 333 7.01 -9.92 -28.03
CA SER A 333 5.95 -10.92 -28.26
C SER A 333 4.81 -10.76 -27.26
N LEU A 334 3.58 -10.97 -27.75
CA LEU A 334 2.36 -11.10 -26.93
C LEU A 334 1.90 -12.57 -26.83
N ASP A 335 2.72 -13.55 -27.23
CA ASP A 335 2.36 -14.97 -27.29
C ASP A 335 1.89 -15.54 -25.93
N GLY A 336 2.36 -14.95 -24.83
CA GLY A 336 1.88 -15.25 -23.49
C GLY A 336 0.37 -15.08 -23.33
N LEU A 337 -0.27 -14.23 -24.15
CA LEU A 337 -1.71 -14.01 -24.18
C LEU A 337 -2.42 -14.75 -25.33
N ALA A 338 -1.79 -15.76 -25.94
CA ALA A 338 -2.40 -16.54 -27.03
C ALA A 338 -3.69 -17.27 -26.63
N GLY A 339 -3.97 -17.43 -25.33
CA GLY A 339 -5.23 -17.97 -24.80
C GLY A 339 -6.35 -16.95 -24.63
N LEU A 340 -6.06 -15.64 -24.76
CA LEU A 340 -7.01 -14.57 -24.50
C LEU A 340 -8.17 -14.63 -25.50
N SER A 341 -9.39 -14.67 -25.01
CA SER A 341 -10.60 -14.82 -25.83
C SER A 341 -11.67 -13.77 -25.57
N ASP A 342 -11.56 -13.07 -24.44
CA ASP A 342 -12.47 -12.01 -24.04
C ASP A 342 -11.64 -10.81 -23.58
N LEU A 343 -11.73 -9.74 -24.36
CA LEU A 343 -11.08 -8.45 -24.10
C LEU A 343 -12.10 -7.34 -24.33
N SER A 344 -12.24 -6.39 -23.41
CA SER A 344 -13.12 -5.24 -23.64
C SER A 344 -12.38 -4.03 -24.21
N THR A 345 -11.21 -3.73 -23.67
CA THR A 345 -10.38 -2.57 -24.02
C THR A 345 -8.93 -2.98 -24.25
N LEU A 346 -8.38 -2.62 -25.42
CA LEU A 346 -6.99 -2.82 -25.78
C LEU A 346 -6.28 -1.47 -25.96
N GLU A 347 -5.35 -1.16 -25.07
CA GLU A 347 -4.53 0.04 -25.08
C GLU A 347 -3.04 -0.35 -25.15
N ILE A 348 -2.39 -0.19 -26.31
CA ILE A 348 -0.96 -0.56 -26.48
C ILE A 348 -0.22 0.57 -27.19
N ALA A 349 0.72 1.21 -26.51
CA ALA A 349 1.42 2.37 -27.06
C ALA A 349 2.94 2.31 -26.83
N ASN A 350 3.71 2.86 -27.77
CA ASN A 350 5.15 3.12 -27.58
C ASN A 350 6.02 1.89 -27.22
N ASN A 351 5.67 0.69 -27.72
CA ASN A 351 6.47 -0.52 -27.54
C ASN A 351 7.37 -0.74 -28.76
N GLU A 352 8.58 -0.17 -28.77
CA GLU A 352 9.44 -0.03 -29.97
C GLU A 352 9.73 -1.35 -30.70
N LEU A 353 9.98 -2.43 -29.97
CA LEU A 353 10.37 -3.73 -30.54
C LEU A 353 9.19 -4.69 -30.76
N LEU A 354 7.99 -4.33 -30.33
CA LEU A 354 6.81 -5.19 -30.49
C LEU A 354 6.34 -5.14 -31.95
N ASN A 355 6.17 -6.30 -32.59
CA ASN A 355 5.68 -6.33 -33.96
C ASN A 355 4.19 -5.99 -34.01
N TRP A 356 3.79 -5.06 -34.88
CA TRP A 356 2.40 -4.65 -35.01
C TRP A 356 1.44 -5.80 -35.37
N SER A 357 1.94 -6.85 -36.05
CA SER A 357 1.15 -8.05 -36.35
C SER A 357 0.72 -8.83 -35.11
N GLU A 358 1.46 -8.77 -33.99
CA GLU A 358 1.07 -9.35 -32.70
C GLU A 358 -0.17 -8.63 -32.14
N VAL A 359 -0.16 -7.29 -32.18
CA VAL A 359 -1.26 -6.45 -31.70
C VAL A 359 -2.53 -6.70 -32.52
N LEU A 360 -2.41 -6.77 -33.85
CA LEU A 360 -3.53 -7.11 -34.73
C LEU A 360 -4.06 -8.52 -34.48
N GLY A 361 -3.16 -9.50 -34.30
CA GLY A 361 -3.53 -10.88 -34.01
C GLY A 361 -4.33 -11.00 -32.72
N LEU A 362 -3.88 -10.33 -31.65
CA LEU A 362 -4.59 -10.29 -30.37
C LEU A 362 -5.96 -9.62 -30.50
N ALA A 363 -6.05 -8.49 -31.20
CA ALA A 363 -7.29 -7.76 -31.43
C ALA A 363 -8.30 -8.59 -32.25
N ASP A 364 -7.85 -9.25 -33.32
CA ASP A 364 -8.69 -10.11 -34.15
C ASP A 364 -9.21 -11.34 -33.37
N GLN A 365 -8.38 -11.88 -32.47
CA GLN A 365 -8.71 -13.04 -31.65
C GLN A 365 -9.73 -12.71 -30.54
N SER A 366 -9.51 -11.61 -29.82
CA SER A 366 -10.28 -11.27 -28.60
C SER A 366 -11.46 -10.32 -28.86
N GLY A 367 -11.46 -9.62 -30.00
CA GLY A 367 -12.56 -8.76 -30.44
C GLY A 367 -12.91 -7.59 -29.51
N PRO A 368 -11.93 -6.79 -29.04
CA PRO A 368 -12.19 -5.70 -28.11
C PRO A 368 -13.12 -4.63 -28.67
N SER A 369 -13.93 -4.07 -27.78
CA SER A 369 -14.88 -3.01 -28.11
C SER A 369 -14.20 -1.65 -28.33
N LEU A 370 -13.07 -1.44 -27.67
CA LEU A 370 -12.22 -0.26 -27.78
C LEU A 370 -10.79 -0.70 -28.07
N ILE A 371 -10.20 -0.10 -29.11
CA ILE A 371 -8.78 -0.27 -29.45
C ILE A 371 -8.17 1.11 -29.57
N ASP A 372 -7.17 1.38 -28.76
CA ASP A 372 -6.28 2.54 -28.88
C ASP A 372 -4.84 2.05 -28.86
N ALA A 373 -4.25 1.86 -30.05
CA ALA A 373 -2.94 1.27 -30.16
C ALA A 373 -2.06 1.97 -31.20
N CYS A 374 -0.78 2.10 -30.87
CA CYS A 374 0.24 2.70 -31.72
C CYS A 374 1.65 2.23 -31.36
N GLY A 375 2.63 2.54 -32.21
CA GLY A 375 4.03 2.19 -32.04
C GLY A 375 4.35 0.79 -32.56
N GLY A 376 5.53 0.30 -32.21
CA GLY A 376 6.02 -1.00 -32.66
C GLY A 376 6.54 -1.05 -34.09
N ILE A 377 7.11 -2.20 -34.43
CA ILE A 377 7.66 -2.47 -35.75
C ILE A 377 6.50 -2.58 -36.75
N ASP A 378 6.58 -1.80 -37.84
CA ASP A 378 5.56 -1.70 -38.89
C ASP A 378 4.18 -1.19 -38.41
N GLY A 379 4.10 -0.60 -37.21
CA GLY A 379 2.88 -0.02 -36.65
C GLY A 379 2.67 1.47 -36.96
N PRO A 380 1.49 2.02 -36.61
CA PRO A 380 1.23 3.44 -36.77
C PRO A 380 2.05 4.25 -35.76
N ALA A 381 2.44 5.48 -36.11
CA ALA A 381 3.18 6.34 -35.19
C ALA A 381 2.31 6.73 -33.98
N CYS A 382 2.91 6.75 -32.78
CA CYS A 382 2.30 7.33 -31.59
C CYS A 382 2.46 8.86 -31.58
N ASP A 383 1.60 9.54 -30.81
CA ASP A 383 1.80 10.95 -30.48
C ASP A 383 3.08 11.08 -29.62
N PRO A 384 4.05 11.93 -29.99
CA PRO A 384 5.21 12.17 -29.14
C PRO A 384 4.77 12.80 -27.81
N ASP A 385 4.93 12.05 -26.72
CA ASP A 385 4.85 12.59 -25.36
C ASP A 385 6.25 13.07 -24.95
N PRO A 386 6.52 14.39 -24.89
CA PRO A 386 7.83 14.88 -24.55
C PRO A 386 8.07 14.78 -23.04
N CYS A 387 9.25 14.28 -22.65
CA CYS A 387 9.66 14.33 -21.26
C CYS A 387 9.65 15.76 -20.70
N PRO A 388 9.10 15.97 -19.50
CA PRO A 388 9.10 17.27 -18.87
C PRO A 388 10.54 17.78 -18.71
N THR A 389 10.79 19.01 -19.18
CA THR A 389 12.05 19.70 -18.95
C THR A 389 11.97 20.36 -17.58
N PHE A 390 12.65 19.79 -16.57
CA PHE A 390 12.77 20.38 -15.23
C PHE A 390 13.84 21.47 -15.17
#